data_AF-W7L6G6-F1
#
_entry.id   AF-W7L6G6-F1
#
_cell.length_a   1.000
_cell.length_b   1.000
_cell.length_c   1.000
_cell.angle_alpha   90.00
_cell.angle_beta   90.00
_cell.angle_gamma   90.00
#
_symmetry.space_group_name_H-M   'P 1'
#
loop_
_entity.id
_entity.type
_entity.pdbx_description
1 polymer ?
#
loop_
_entity_poly.entity_id
_entity_poly.type
_entity_poly.pdbx_seq_one_letter_code
_entity_poly.pdbx_strand_id
1 'polypeptide(L)'
;MDHPNKTINLSKTNKNLKITKRNETVLDHTFTSDRVPKSFISTVKYFFSEARQIEEFWRMASLAAYKSNCEQDSITILDTAIHSFKQLIRKMKTSTIAKPIAYFYGILNKKFEENYFEELLEMGFPAEDNAFSLNFFYKK
;
A
#
# COMPACT_ATOMS: atom_id res chain seq x y z
N MET A 1 -38.18 1.91 -55.51
CA MET A 1 -37.33 1.07 -54.63
C MET A 1 -37.31 1.74 -53.26
N ASP A 2 -38.41 1.61 -52.54
CA ASP A 2 -38.63 2.25 -51.24
C ASP A 2 -38.04 1.36 -50.13
N HIS A 3 -37.03 1.87 -49.43
CA HIS A 3 -36.50 1.20 -48.24
C HIS A 3 -37.22 1.71 -46.99
N PRO A 4 -37.96 0.87 -46.24
CA PRO A 4 -38.42 1.25 -44.92
C PRO A 4 -37.26 1.08 -43.92
N ASN A 5 -36.55 2.16 -43.61
CA ASN A 5 -35.57 2.14 -42.52
C ASN A 5 -36.29 2.38 -41.19
N LYS A 6 -36.70 1.30 -40.53
CA LYS A 6 -37.23 1.36 -39.16
C LYS A 6 -36.68 0.18 -38.37
N THR A 7 -35.75 0.46 -37.46
CA THR A 7 -35.76 -0.01 -36.06
C THR A 7 -34.65 0.71 -35.30
N ILE A 8 -35.01 1.80 -34.60
CA ILE A 8 -34.16 2.39 -33.56
C ILE A 8 -34.61 1.76 -32.24
N ASN A 9 -34.21 0.52 -31.98
CA ASN A 9 -34.36 -0.06 -30.65
C ASN A 9 -33.22 0.44 -29.77
N LEU A 10 -33.33 1.70 -29.33
CA LEU A 10 -32.55 2.18 -28.20
C LEU A 10 -33.14 1.52 -26.95
N SER A 11 -32.57 0.40 -26.51
CA SER A 11 -32.88 -0.17 -25.20
C SER A 11 -32.48 0.85 -24.13
N LYS A 12 -33.44 1.69 -23.73
CA LYS A 12 -33.31 2.57 -22.57
C LYS A 12 -33.30 1.69 -21.33
N THR A 13 -32.12 1.18 -20.96
CA THR A 13 -31.93 0.66 -19.61
C THR A 13 -32.01 1.84 -18.66
N ASN A 14 -33.14 1.98 -17.97
CA ASN A 14 -33.25 2.82 -16.79
C ASN A 14 -32.23 2.29 -15.76
N LYS A 15 -31.01 2.86 -15.75
CA LYS A 15 -29.98 2.58 -14.74
C LYS A 15 -30.36 3.21 -13.40
N ASN A 16 -31.54 2.87 -12.87
CA ASN A 16 -31.75 2.87 -11.43
C ASN A 16 -31.11 1.59 -10.88
N LEU A 17 -29.79 1.49 -11.00
CA LEU A 17 -29.01 0.63 -10.14
C LEU A 17 -29.14 1.24 -8.75
N LYS A 18 -30.23 0.89 -8.04
CA LYS A 18 -30.18 0.86 -6.58
C LYS A 18 -29.07 -0.13 -6.27
N ILE A 19 -27.85 0.40 -6.14
CA ILE A 19 -26.75 -0.33 -5.52
C ILE A 19 -27.27 -0.61 -4.12
N THR A 20 -27.83 -1.80 -3.94
CA THR A 20 -28.09 -2.37 -2.64
C THR A 20 -26.72 -2.48 -2.00
N LYS A 21 -26.28 -1.41 -1.33
CA LYS A 21 -25.05 -1.42 -0.53
C LYS A 21 -25.28 -2.54 0.47
N ARG A 22 -24.69 -3.70 0.20
CA ARG A 22 -24.57 -4.77 1.19
C ARG A 22 -23.90 -4.09 2.37
N ASN A 23 -24.55 -4.08 3.52
CA ASN A 23 -23.90 -3.62 4.74
C ASN A 23 -22.67 -4.52 4.90
N GLU A 24 -21.49 -4.04 4.53
CA GLU A 24 -20.25 -4.77 4.76
C GLU A 24 -20.17 -4.96 6.27
N THR A 25 -20.43 -6.17 6.73
CA THR A 25 -20.20 -6.55 8.12
C THR A 25 -18.72 -6.33 8.33
N VAL A 26 -18.38 -5.31 9.11
CA VAL A 26 -16.99 -4.97 9.42
C VAL A 26 -16.41 -6.13 10.22
N LEU A 27 -15.57 -6.93 9.56
CA LEU A 27 -14.87 -8.04 10.19
C LEU A 27 -13.67 -7.51 10.96
N ASP A 28 -13.54 -7.95 12.21
CA ASP A 28 -12.39 -7.60 13.02
C ASP A 28 -11.11 -8.33 12.57
N HIS A 29 -9.98 -7.94 13.14
CA HIS A 29 -8.66 -8.47 12.85
C HIS A 29 -8.53 -10.00 12.99
N THR A 30 -9.43 -10.69 13.69
CA THR A 30 -9.40 -12.16 13.82
C THR A 30 -9.76 -12.87 12.52
N PHE A 31 -10.40 -12.16 11.58
CA PHE A 31 -10.75 -12.64 10.24
C PHE A 31 -9.72 -12.24 9.16
N THR A 32 -8.56 -11.71 9.54
CA THR A 32 -7.50 -11.37 8.58
C THR A 32 -6.98 -12.62 7.88
N SER A 33 -6.76 -12.56 6.57
CA SER A 33 -6.21 -13.66 5.77
C SER A 33 -4.87 -14.18 6.29
N ASP A 34 -4.68 -15.50 6.24
CA ASP A 34 -3.40 -16.18 6.56
C ASP A 34 -2.22 -15.74 5.67
N ARG A 35 -2.49 -15.03 4.57
CA ARG A 35 -1.45 -14.42 3.73
C ARG A 35 -0.74 -13.24 4.39
N VAL A 36 -1.34 -12.67 5.45
CA VAL A 36 -0.73 -11.58 6.22
C VAL A 36 0.09 -12.19 7.37
N PRO A 37 1.38 -11.86 7.51
CA PRO A 37 2.20 -12.37 8.61
C PRO A 37 1.63 -12.00 9.99
N LYS A 38 1.61 -12.98 10.90
CA LYS A 38 1.05 -12.80 12.26
C LYS A 38 1.69 -11.67 13.05
N SER A 39 2.99 -11.45 12.88
CA SER A 39 3.76 -10.34 13.48
C SER A 39 3.33 -8.97 12.94
N PHE A 40 2.94 -8.90 11.67
CA PHE A 40 2.38 -7.68 11.10
C PHE A 40 0.98 -7.42 11.66
N ILE A 41 0.10 -8.43 11.68
CA ILE A 41 -1.25 -8.34 12.27
C ILE A 41 -1.17 -7.88 13.72
N SER A 42 -0.29 -8.51 14.52
CA SER A 42 -0.14 -8.18 15.94
C SER A 42 0.30 -6.74 16.16
N THR A 43 1.06 -6.15 15.22
CA THR A 43 1.48 -4.74 15.29
C THR A 43 0.36 -3.79 14.88
N VAL A 44 -0.33 -4.07 13.77
CA VAL A 44 -1.30 -3.14 13.16
C VAL A 44 -2.63 -3.10 13.92
N LYS A 45 -3.06 -4.24 14.49
CA LYS A 45 -4.40 -4.39 15.11
C LYS A 45 -4.71 -3.40 16.23
N TYR A 46 -3.68 -2.89 16.91
CA TYR A 46 -3.84 -1.92 18.01
C TYR A 46 -4.26 -0.53 17.52
N PHE A 47 -4.07 -0.24 16.23
CA PHE A 47 -4.39 1.05 15.61
C PHE A 47 -5.51 0.93 14.57
N PHE A 48 -5.60 -0.22 13.90
CA PHE A 48 -6.65 -0.53 12.92
C PHE A 48 -7.18 -1.93 13.19
N SER A 49 -8.39 -2.02 13.75
CA SER A 49 -8.97 -3.29 14.21
C SER A 49 -9.70 -4.09 13.14
N GLU A 50 -9.90 -3.51 11.94
CA GLU A 50 -10.63 -4.15 10.85
C GLU A 50 -9.69 -5.00 9.98
N ALA A 51 -10.08 -6.25 9.68
CA ALA A 51 -9.29 -7.15 8.84
C ALA A 51 -8.95 -6.52 7.49
N ARG A 52 -9.94 -5.91 6.83
CA ARG A 52 -9.77 -5.27 5.51
C ARG A 52 -8.70 -4.18 5.52
N GLN A 53 -8.59 -3.42 6.61
CA GLN A 53 -7.58 -2.36 6.70
C GLN A 53 -6.18 -2.94 6.91
N ILE A 54 -6.05 -3.96 7.76
CA ILE A 54 -4.79 -4.67 7.98
C ILE A 54 -4.30 -5.29 6.66
N GLU A 55 -5.19 -5.94 5.91
CA GLU A 55 -4.88 -6.51 4.59
C GLU A 55 -4.47 -5.45 3.58
N GLU A 56 -5.11 -4.28 3.57
CA GLU A 56 -4.75 -3.20 2.67
C GLU A 56 -3.35 -2.63 2.97
N PHE A 57 -2.99 -2.50 4.25
CA PHE A 57 -1.62 -2.15 4.63
C PHE A 57 -0.62 -3.21 4.17
N TRP A 58 -0.92 -4.50 4.37
CA TRP A 58 -0.04 -5.58 3.91
C TRP A 58 0.10 -5.59 2.38
N ARG A 59 -1.01 -5.38 1.66
CA ARG A 59 -1.02 -5.27 0.20
C ARG A 59 -0.13 -4.15 -0.31
N MET A 60 -0.10 -2.99 0.36
CA MET A 60 0.82 -1.90 0.03
C MET A 60 2.28 -2.32 0.22
N ALA A 61 2.61 -3.06 1.29
CA ALA A 61 3.97 -3.56 1.51
C ALA A 61 4.39 -4.55 0.42
N SER A 62 3.53 -5.51 0.09
CA SER A 62 3.81 -6.47 -1.00
C SER A 62 3.96 -5.78 -2.35
N LEU A 63 3.15 -4.76 -2.64
CA LEU A 63 3.25 -3.99 -3.89
C LEU A 63 4.55 -3.18 -3.96
N ALA A 64 4.94 -2.51 -2.88
CA ALA A 64 6.19 -1.75 -2.84
C ALA A 64 7.41 -2.66 -3.00
N ALA A 65 7.40 -3.83 -2.35
CA ALA A 65 8.44 -4.83 -2.49
C ALA A 65 8.57 -5.34 -3.92
N TYR A 66 7.44 -5.71 -4.54
CA TYR A 66 7.41 -6.15 -5.94
C TYR A 66 7.96 -5.08 -6.90
N LYS A 67 7.59 -3.82 -6.70
CA LYS A 67 8.12 -2.71 -7.51
C LYS A 67 9.62 -2.46 -7.30
N SER A 68 10.17 -2.95 -6.21
CA SER A 68 11.59 -2.81 -5.84
C SER A 68 12.37 -4.11 -6.06
N ASN A 69 11.76 -5.12 -6.70
CA ASN A 69 12.35 -6.44 -6.95
C ASN A 69 12.76 -7.20 -5.66
N CYS A 70 12.11 -6.89 -4.53
CA CYS A 70 12.35 -7.52 -3.23
C CYS A 70 11.26 -8.54 -2.85
N GLU A 71 10.35 -8.92 -3.76
CA GLU A 71 9.18 -9.75 -3.46
C GLU A 71 9.52 -11.15 -2.91
N GLN A 72 10.73 -11.64 -3.18
CA GLN A 72 11.18 -12.96 -2.74
C GLN A 72 11.74 -12.95 -1.31
N ASP A 73 12.11 -11.78 -0.77
CA ASP A 73 12.65 -11.64 0.58
C ASP A 73 11.55 -11.31 1.59
N SER A 74 10.85 -12.35 2.03
CA SER A 74 9.74 -12.21 2.97
C SER A 74 10.12 -11.58 4.32
N ILE A 75 11.39 -11.72 4.75
CA ILE A 75 11.88 -11.17 6.02
C ILE A 75 12.06 -9.67 5.87
N THR A 76 12.77 -9.24 4.81
CA THR A 76 12.98 -7.80 4.52
C THR A 76 11.66 -7.08 4.29
N ILE A 77 10.70 -7.70 3.60
CA ILE A 77 9.35 -7.12 3.42
C ILE A 77 8.67 -6.91 4.76
N LEU A 78 8.67 -7.95 5.61
CA LEU A 78 8.01 -7.91 6.91
C LEU A 78 8.60 -6.82 7.82
N ASP A 79 9.93 -6.79 7.93
CA ASP A 79 10.64 -5.85 8.79
C ASP A 79 10.47 -4.41 8.30
N THR A 80 10.59 -4.20 6.98
CA THR A 80 10.36 -2.90 6.34
C THR A 80 8.92 -2.44 6.55
N ALA A 81 7.94 -3.33 6.44
CA ALA A 81 6.53 -3.02 6.66
C ALA A 81 6.24 -2.64 8.12
N ILE A 82 6.72 -3.42 9.10
CA ILE A 82 6.56 -3.12 10.52
C ILE A 82 7.21 -1.78 10.87
N HIS A 83 8.43 -1.54 10.39
CA HIS A 83 9.16 -0.31 10.65
C HIS A 83 8.44 0.90 10.03
N SER A 84 8.04 0.80 8.77
CA SER A 84 7.30 1.86 8.06
C SER A 84 5.97 2.18 8.75
N PHE A 85 5.29 1.16 9.27
CA PHE A 85 4.02 1.33 9.97
C PHE A 85 4.22 2.07 11.31
N LYS A 86 5.27 1.72 12.08
CA LYS A 86 5.64 2.47 13.29
C LYS A 86 5.91 3.95 13.00
N GLN A 87 6.59 4.25 11.88
CA GLN A 87 6.82 5.64 11.45
C GLN A 87 5.51 6.36 11.10
N LEU A 88 4.58 5.70 10.38
CA LEU A 88 3.24 6.23 10.13
C LEU A 88 2.55 6.60 11.44
N ILE A 89 2.51 5.67 12.41
CA ILE A 89 1.86 5.89 13.71
C ILE A 89 2.47 7.09 14.45
N ARG A 90 3.80 7.20 14.48
CA ARG A 90 4.49 8.36 15.07
C ARG A 90 4.06 9.67 14.39
N LYS A 91 3.94 9.68 13.06
CA LYS A 91 3.50 10.85 12.31
C LYS A 91 2.03 11.18 12.58
N MET A 92 1.16 10.19 12.65
CA MET A 92 -0.27 10.35 12.98
C MET A 92 -0.48 10.90 14.40
N LYS A 93 0.39 10.54 15.35
CA LYS A 93 0.35 11.07 16.72
C LYS A 93 0.79 12.52 16.83
N THR A 94 1.53 13.04 15.86
CA THR A 94 2.08 14.40 15.86
C THR A 94 1.42 15.32 14.84
N SER A 95 0.64 14.77 13.91
CA SER A 95 -0.01 15.51 12.83
C SER A 95 -1.16 14.74 12.22
N THR A 96 -2.13 15.45 11.65
CA THR A 96 -3.24 14.83 10.91
C THR A 96 -2.77 14.30 9.57
N ILE A 97 -3.01 13.02 9.30
CA ILE A 97 -2.76 12.39 7.99
C ILE A 97 -4.11 11.99 7.38
N ALA A 98 -4.50 12.67 6.30
CA ALA A 98 -5.78 12.42 5.64
C ALA A 98 -5.86 11.05 4.94
N LYS A 99 -4.72 10.54 4.44
CA LYS A 99 -4.65 9.28 3.68
C LYS A 99 -3.55 8.35 4.24
N PRO A 100 -3.80 7.65 5.36
CA PRO A 100 -2.78 6.84 6.04
C PRO A 100 -2.16 5.74 5.16
N ILE A 101 -2.97 5.04 4.36
CA ILE A 101 -2.50 3.98 3.44
C ILE A 101 -1.52 4.55 2.40
N ALA A 102 -1.86 5.67 1.77
CA ALA A 102 -0.98 6.31 0.78
C ALA A 102 0.30 6.84 1.41
N TYR A 103 0.21 7.42 2.61
CA TYR A 103 1.38 7.90 3.35
C TYR A 103 2.31 6.74 3.72
N PHE A 104 1.75 5.63 4.21
CA PHE A 104 2.48 4.40 4.49
C PHE A 104 3.22 3.85 3.27
N TYR A 105 2.53 3.78 2.11
CA TYR A 105 3.14 3.37 0.86
C TYR A 105 4.30 4.29 0.43
N GLY A 106 4.19 5.60 0.69
CA GLY A 106 5.29 6.54 0.49
C GLY A 106 6.51 6.23 1.36
N ILE A 107 6.31 5.88 2.63
CA ILE A 107 7.41 5.45 3.53
C ILE A 107 8.05 4.17 2.99
N LEU A 108 7.23 3.18 2.61
CA LEU A 108 7.71 1.90 2.07
C LEU A 108 8.62 2.10 0.86
N ASN A 109 8.18 2.84 -0.15
CA ASN A 109 8.98 3.08 -1.36
C ASN A 109 10.33 3.71 -1.00
N LYS A 110 10.33 4.69 -0.09
CA LYS A 110 11.56 5.33 0.36
C LYS A 110 12.49 4.32 1.06
N LYS A 111 11.95 3.44 1.90
CA LYS A 111 12.76 2.43 2.60
C LYS A 111 13.35 1.39 1.65
N PHE A 112 12.59 0.91 0.68
CA PHE A 112 13.12 -0.03 -0.30
C PHE A 112 14.18 0.62 -1.20
N GLU A 113 14.01 1.90 -1.55
CA GLU A 113 15.05 2.68 -2.24
C GLU A 113 16.31 2.85 -1.39
N GLU A 114 16.16 3.19 -0.10
CA GLU A 114 17.28 3.25 0.86
C GLU A 114 18.05 1.92 0.91
N ASN A 115 17.35 0.80 1.06
CA ASN A 115 17.96 -0.53 1.10
C ASN A 115 18.69 -0.87 -0.22
N TYR A 116 18.10 -0.55 -1.37
CA TYR A 116 18.73 -0.80 -2.67
C TYR A 116 20.08 -0.08 -2.81
N PHE A 117 20.15 1.19 -2.42
CA PHE A 117 21.41 1.94 -2.46
C PHE A 117 22.42 1.46 -1.42
N GLU A 118 21.97 1.01 -0.26
CA GLU A 118 22.83 0.39 0.77
C GLU A 118 23.44 -0.92 0.24
N GLU A 119 22.64 -1.79 -0.39
CA GLU A 119 23.12 -3.01 -1.03
C GLU A 119 24.13 -2.73 -2.15
N LEU A 120 23.88 -1.75 -3.02
CA LEU A 120 24.82 -1.35 -4.07
C LEU A 120 26.16 -0.87 -3.49
N LEU A 121 26.10 -0.09 -2.41
CA LEU A 121 27.29 0.41 -1.72
C LEU A 121 28.10 -0.75 -1.13
N GLU A 122 27.42 -1.70 -0.47
CA GLU A 122 28.06 -2.91 0.09
C GLU A 122 28.70 -3.79 -1.00
N MET A 123 28.10 -3.86 -2.19
CA MET A 123 28.66 -4.56 -3.35
C MET A 123 29.84 -3.84 -4.00
N GLY A 124 30.22 -2.65 -3.52
CA GLY A 124 31.34 -1.89 -4.06
C GLY A 124 31.01 -1.10 -5.33
N PHE A 125 29.72 -0.83 -5.57
CA PHE A 125 29.25 0.10 -6.60
C PHE A 125 28.87 1.44 -5.94
N PRO A 126 29.84 2.30 -5.56
CA PRO A 126 29.51 3.60 -5.01
C PRO A 126 28.76 4.40 -6.07
N ALA A 127 27.65 5.02 -5.68
CA ALA A 127 27.00 6.03 -6.51
C ALA A 127 27.98 7.21 -6.66
N GLU A 128 28.67 7.30 -7.79
CA GLU A 128 29.37 8.51 -8.19
C GLU A 128 28.32 9.64 -8.25
N ASP A 129 28.58 10.76 -7.58
CA ASP A 129 27.70 11.93 -7.35
C ASP A 129 26.78 11.93 -6.10
N ASN A 130 27.36 11.57 -4.95
CA ASN A 130 26.78 11.66 -3.60
C ASN A 130 26.46 13.09 -3.04
N ALA A 131 26.38 14.13 -3.87
CA ALA A 131 26.03 15.48 -3.39
C ALA A 131 24.51 15.74 -3.34
N PHE A 132 23.70 15.02 -4.11
CA PHE A 132 22.25 15.32 -4.22
C PHE A 132 21.39 14.40 -3.33
N SER A 133 21.71 13.11 -3.25
CA SER A 133 20.97 12.13 -2.46
C SER A 133 21.18 12.36 -0.96
N LEU A 134 22.42 12.33 -0.46
CA LEU A 134 22.70 12.51 0.98
C LEU A 134 22.14 13.82 1.55
N ASN A 135 22.22 14.92 0.78
CA ASN A 135 21.68 16.22 1.20
C ASN A 135 20.14 16.27 1.23
N PHE A 136 19.46 15.39 0.47
CA PHE A 136 18.00 15.23 0.54
C PHE A 136 17.58 14.35 1.74
N PHE A 137 18.37 13.33 2.09
CA PHE A 137 18.03 12.37 3.15
C PHE A 137 18.34 12.84 4.58
N TYR A 138 19.37 13.70 4.78
CA TYR A 138 19.85 14.09 6.12
C TYR A 138 19.63 15.57 6.49
N LYS A 139 18.78 16.30 5.76
CA LYS A 139 18.47 17.69 6.14
C LYS A 139 17.60 17.72 7.40
N LYS A 140 18.21 18.13 8.51
CA LYS A 140 17.60 18.33 9.83
C LYS A 140 16.66 19.53 9.84
#